data_AF-A0A9D5EV05-F1
#
_entry.id   AF-A0A9D5EV05-F1
#
_cell.length_a   1.000
_cell.length_b   1.000
_cell.length_c   1.000
_cell.angle_alpha   90.00
_cell.angle_beta   90.00
_cell.angle_gamma   90.00
#
_symmetry.space_group_name_H-M   'P 1'
#
loop_
_entity.id
_entity.type
_entity.pdbx_description
1 polymer ?
#
loop_
_entity_poly.entity_id
_entity_poly.type
_entity_poly.pdbx_seq_one_letter_code
_entity_poly.pdbx_strand_id
1 'polypeptide(L)'
;TNSFVLALNDAWQDQIAGLDEWKIPGFASQTDFYRDQAAEYRRKDQKVAVIISDAFRFEVGEECLRRIRALDRFDAELKPMISAVPSYTQLGMAALLPHGTLSLAEDGSGDVVSDGANTKGLAAREKILAAGREGDSAKALKAEEVMNMRADEGKALFRDHHILYVYHNRIDAIGDKLQTEEQLPEAAEDTIEDLTKLVRKLTSANFSNILITADHGFLYQHRALDESDFAIADPQGDEILFRNRRFVIGRGLAPTPGMKHFDAAALGLSGGLDVLIPNSINRMRVKGAGSRFVHGGASLQEIVIPVIRVGKQRETDVGQVDVQIFVSGRNLISSGQTAVTLYQTQPVSEKMRPRELVAGIYASDGTLISDEHTLMFDFRSENAREREMPLKFLLSREADRFNNQDVILSLRERVGKTSVYQDHATQRF
;
A
#
# COMPACT_ATOMS: atom_id res chain seq x y z
N THR A 1 4.10 19.79 4.35
CA THR A 1 3.34 20.25 5.55
C THR A 1 2.01 19.52 5.59
N ASN A 2 1.54 19.09 6.76
CA ASN A 2 0.24 18.39 6.90
C ASN A 2 -0.95 19.36 6.98
N SER A 3 -0.85 20.55 6.37
CA SER A 3 -1.85 21.62 6.50
C SER A 3 -3.20 21.26 5.90
N PHE A 4 -3.26 20.29 4.99
CA PHE A 4 -4.50 19.79 4.41
C PHE A 4 -5.32 18.94 5.40
N VAL A 5 -4.68 18.36 6.42
CA VAL A 5 -5.31 17.33 7.27
C VAL A 5 -6.49 17.89 8.05
N LEU A 6 -6.37 19.08 8.65
CA LEU A 6 -7.47 19.71 9.38
C LEU A 6 -8.61 20.10 8.45
N ALA A 7 -8.32 20.91 7.42
CA ALA A 7 -9.34 21.40 6.50
C ALA A 7 -10.13 20.28 5.81
N LEU A 8 -9.45 19.20 5.42
CA LEU A 8 -10.08 18.03 4.83
C LEU A 8 -10.99 17.30 5.83
N ASN A 9 -10.54 17.13 7.08
CA ASN A 9 -11.32 16.44 8.10
C ASN A 9 -12.46 17.28 8.66
N ASP A 10 -12.39 18.61 8.62
CA ASP A 10 -13.51 19.48 8.98
C ASP A 10 -14.63 19.37 7.93
N ALA A 11 -14.27 19.42 6.64
CA ALA A 11 -15.23 19.21 5.56
C ALA A 11 -15.84 17.79 5.60
N TRP A 12 -15.04 16.79 5.96
CA TRP A 12 -15.51 15.42 6.17
C TRP A 12 -16.42 15.30 7.39
N GLN A 13 -16.09 16.01 8.48
CA GLN A 13 -16.88 16.03 9.70
C GLN A 13 -18.28 16.62 9.46
N ASP A 14 -18.42 17.61 8.59
CA ASP A 14 -19.73 18.13 8.18
C ASP A 14 -20.60 17.04 7.55
N GLN A 15 -20.00 16.10 6.81
CA GLN A 15 -20.72 14.94 6.27
C GLN A 15 -21.10 13.95 7.39
N ILE A 16 -20.17 13.64 8.30
CA ILE A 16 -20.43 12.75 9.45
C ILE A 16 -21.54 13.31 10.35
N ALA A 17 -21.59 14.62 10.53
CA ALA A 17 -22.59 15.27 11.38
C ALA A 17 -24.01 14.90 10.94
N GLY A 18 -24.25 14.82 9.63
CA GLY A 18 -25.54 14.44 9.03
C GLY A 18 -25.79 12.94 8.88
N LEU A 19 -24.88 12.06 9.29
CA LEU A 19 -25.10 10.61 9.25
C LEU A 19 -25.90 10.14 10.47
N ASP A 20 -26.99 9.43 10.22
CA ASP A 20 -27.75 8.72 11.27
C ASP A 20 -27.13 7.35 11.56
N GLU A 21 -26.63 6.66 10.52
CA GLU A 21 -25.95 5.38 10.60
C GLU A 21 -24.52 5.50 10.02
N TRP A 22 -23.58 4.73 10.55
CA TRP A 22 -22.22 4.62 10.04
C TRP A 22 -22.17 3.79 8.76
N LYS A 23 -22.71 4.38 7.69
CA LYS A 23 -22.76 3.78 6.37
C LYS A 23 -22.53 4.84 5.32
N ILE A 24 -21.48 4.65 4.53
CA ILE A 24 -21.09 5.58 3.47
C ILE A 24 -21.52 4.99 2.12
N PRO A 25 -22.51 5.61 1.42
CA PRO A 25 -23.00 5.09 0.15
C PRO A 25 -21.89 4.96 -0.91
N GLY A 26 -21.90 3.86 -1.66
CA GLY A 26 -20.95 3.61 -2.75
C GLY A 26 -19.61 3.02 -2.33
N PHE A 27 -19.36 2.84 -1.02
CA PHE A 27 -18.13 2.24 -0.51
C PHE A 27 -18.41 0.95 0.27
N ALA A 28 -17.48 -0.01 0.20
CA ALA A 28 -17.58 -1.26 0.94
C ALA A 28 -17.39 -1.04 2.45
N SER A 29 -18.11 -1.79 3.27
CA SER A 29 -17.93 -1.81 4.72
C SER A 29 -16.88 -2.85 5.13
N GLN A 30 -16.06 -2.53 6.12
CA GLN A 30 -15.13 -3.48 6.72
C GLN A 30 -15.82 -4.67 7.38
N THR A 31 -17.00 -4.49 7.98
CA THR A 31 -17.80 -5.57 8.56
C THR A 31 -18.23 -6.61 7.52
N ASP A 32 -18.24 -6.24 6.25
CA ASP A 32 -18.58 -7.13 5.16
C ASP A 32 -17.36 -7.81 4.52
N PHE A 33 -16.14 -7.50 4.97
CA PHE A 33 -14.88 -7.90 4.33
C PHE A 33 -14.78 -9.42 4.12
N TYR A 34 -15.00 -10.22 5.17
CA TYR A 34 -14.87 -11.67 5.04
C TYR A 34 -15.85 -12.21 4.00
N ARG A 35 -17.11 -11.77 4.06
CA ARG A 35 -18.18 -12.21 3.15
C ARG A 35 -17.89 -11.81 1.71
N ASP A 36 -17.48 -10.57 1.48
CA ASP A 36 -17.44 -10.00 0.13
C ASP A 36 -16.07 -10.13 -0.53
N GLN A 37 -15.00 -10.35 0.25
CA GLN A 37 -13.63 -10.49 -0.25
C GLN A 37 -13.10 -11.93 -0.07
N ALA A 38 -12.91 -12.38 1.18
CA ALA A 38 -12.25 -13.66 1.44
C ALA A 38 -13.11 -14.87 1.00
N ALA A 39 -14.39 -14.87 1.37
CA ALA A 39 -15.33 -15.94 1.03
C ALA A 39 -15.66 -15.96 -0.48
N GLU A 40 -15.44 -14.87 -1.22
CA GLU A 40 -15.62 -14.84 -2.67
C GLU A 40 -14.77 -15.91 -3.38
N TYR A 41 -13.50 -16.05 -2.97
CA TYR A 41 -12.61 -17.09 -3.49
C TYR A 41 -13.06 -18.49 -3.06
N ARG A 42 -13.51 -18.62 -1.82
CA ARG A 42 -13.96 -19.91 -1.28
C ARG A 42 -15.22 -20.44 -1.95
N ARG A 43 -16.16 -19.58 -2.36
CA ARG A 43 -17.32 -19.97 -3.19
C ARG A 43 -16.92 -20.55 -4.55
N LYS A 44 -15.72 -20.25 -5.03
CA LYS A 44 -15.11 -20.78 -6.26
C LYS A 44 -14.14 -21.93 -5.98
N ASP A 45 -14.14 -22.44 -4.75
CA ASP A 45 -13.22 -23.44 -4.20
C ASP A 45 -11.73 -23.08 -4.32
N GLN A 46 -11.42 -21.79 -4.46
CA GLN A 46 -10.05 -21.28 -4.52
C GLN A 46 -9.54 -20.93 -3.12
N LYS A 47 -8.28 -21.26 -2.82
CA LYS A 47 -7.65 -20.90 -1.54
C LYS A 47 -7.24 -19.42 -1.55
N VAL A 48 -7.23 -18.79 -0.38
CA VAL A 48 -6.91 -17.37 -0.23
C VAL A 48 -6.06 -17.13 1.02
N ALA A 49 -5.08 -16.23 0.90
CA ALA A 49 -4.37 -15.67 2.05
C ALA A 49 -4.79 -14.22 2.25
N VAL A 50 -5.05 -13.81 3.49
CA VAL A 50 -5.37 -12.45 3.88
C VAL A 50 -4.25 -11.95 4.78
N ILE A 51 -3.60 -10.87 4.39
CA ILE A 51 -2.64 -10.14 5.22
C ILE A 51 -3.37 -8.96 5.83
N ILE A 52 -3.41 -8.88 7.15
CA ILE A 52 -3.95 -7.75 7.90
C ILE A 52 -2.77 -6.99 8.48
N SER A 53 -2.54 -5.77 8.01
CA SER A 53 -1.53 -4.86 8.55
C SER A 53 -2.19 -3.85 9.47
N ASP A 54 -1.87 -3.93 10.76
CA ASP A 54 -2.36 -3.02 11.80
C ASP A 54 -1.98 -1.57 11.48
N ALA A 55 -2.93 -0.65 11.64
CA ALA A 55 -2.78 0.77 11.32
C ALA A 55 -2.31 1.05 9.87
N PHE A 56 -2.83 0.34 8.87
CA PHE A 56 -2.42 0.51 7.46
C PHE A 56 -3.35 1.43 6.66
N ARG A 57 -2.84 2.61 6.31
CA ARG A 57 -3.61 3.65 5.61
C ARG A 57 -3.74 3.42 4.12
N PHE A 58 -4.83 3.96 3.54
CA PHE A 58 -5.10 3.83 2.11
C PHE A 58 -3.96 4.33 1.23
N GLU A 59 -3.35 5.50 1.52
CA GLU A 59 -2.27 6.01 0.68
C GLU A 59 -0.95 5.24 0.81
N VAL A 60 -0.67 4.62 1.98
CA VAL A 60 0.44 3.67 2.12
C VAL A 60 0.13 2.39 1.33
N GLY A 61 -1.15 1.98 1.30
CA GLY A 61 -1.66 0.91 0.43
C GLY A 61 -1.48 1.18 -1.06
N GLU A 62 -1.61 2.44 -1.50
CA GLU A 62 -1.38 2.84 -2.88
C GLU A 62 0.09 2.74 -3.28
N GLU A 63 1.03 3.15 -2.43
CA GLU A 63 2.46 2.92 -2.70
C GLU A 63 2.80 1.42 -2.64
N CYS A 64 2.22 0.67 -1.69
CA CYS A 64 2.39 -0.78 -1.61
C CYS A 64 1.91 -1.49 -2.90
N LEU A 65 0.77 -1.07 -3.44
CA LEU A 65 0.24 -1.54 -4.73
C LEU A 65 1.29 -1.38 -5.84
N ARG A 66 1.90 -0.19 -5.97
CA ARG A 66 2.91 0.08 -7.00
C ARG A 66 4.13 -0.82 -6.84
N ARG A 67 4.62 -1.02 -5.61
CA ARG A 67 5.76 -1.92 -5.34
C ARG A 67 5.45 -3.36 -5.70
N ILE A 68 4.23 -3.83 -5.44
CA ILE A 68 3.78 -5.17 -5.81
C ILE A 68 3.68 -5.31 -7.33
N ARG A 69 3.07 -4.35 -8.04
CA ARG A 69 2.94 -4.38 -9.51
C ARG A 69 4.29 -4.25 -10.22
N ALA A 70 5.30 -3.66 -9.58
CA ALA A 70 6.67 -3.61 -10.11
C ALA A 70 7.40 -4.98 -10.07
N LEU A 71 6.84 -5.99 -9.39
CA LEU A 71 7.35 -7.35 -9.41
C LEU A 71 6.96 -8.08 -10.69
N ASP A 72 7.84 -8.95 -11.18
CA ASP A 72 7.54 -9.81 -12.34
C ASP A 72 6.41 -10.80 -12.02
N ARG A 73 5.43 -10.88 -12.92
CA ARG A 73 4.26 -11.76 -12.86
C ARG A 73 3.28 -11.44 -11.75
N PHE A 74 3.31 -10.24 -11.18
CA PHE A 74 2.33 -9.81 -10.19
C PHE A 74 1.45 -8.71 -10.75
N ASP A 75 0.15 -8.86 -10.60
CA ASP A 75 -0.79 -7.77 -10.78
C ASP A 75 -1.57 -7.55 -9.50
N ALA A 76 -2.07 -6.34 -9.31
CA ALA A 76 -2.84 -6.00 -8.14
C ALA A 76 -3.84 -4.88 -8.41
N GLU A 77 -4.94 -4.90 -7.67
CA GLU A 77 -5.97 -3.87 -7.67
C GLU A 77 -6.13 -3.32 -6.25
N LEU A 78 -6.26 -2.00 -6.11
CA LEU A 78 -6.56 -1.34 -4.83
C LEU A 78 -7.99 -0.78 -4.87
N LYS A 79 -8.77 -1.10 -3.84
CA LYS A 79 -10.09 -0.51 -3.58
C LYS A 79 -10.18 0.07 -2.19
N PRO A 80 -10.88 1.20 -2.00
CA PRO A 80 -11.15 1.73 -0.66
C PRO A 80 -12.23 0.90 0.03
N MET A 81 -12.07 0.74 1.35
CA MET A 81 -13.06 0.16 2.25
C MET A 81 -13.16 1.04 3.49
N ILE A 82 -14.37 1.16 4.04
CA ILE A 82 -14.64 1.99 5.21
C ILE A 82 -14.55 1.13 6.46
N SER A 83 -13.67 1.49 7.39
CA SER A 83 -13.53 0.77 8.67
C SER A 83 -14.75 0.94 9.55
N ALA A 84 -14.95 -0.02 10.46
CA ALA A 84 -15.89 0.13 11.55
C ALA A 84 -15.43 1.25 12.50
N VAL A 85 -16.37 1.96 13.11
CA VAL A 85 -16.07 2.95 14.15
C VAL A 85 -16.62 2.51 15.51
N PRO A 86 -15.90 2.77 16.62
CA PRO A 86 -14.61 3.48 16.69
C PRO A 86 -13.49 2.72 15.98
N SER A 87 -12.58 3.42 15.29
CA SER A 87 -11.61 2.80 14.37
C SER A 87 -10.37 2.27 15.11
N TYR A 88 -10.55 1.29 15.98
CA TYR A 88 -9.49 0.73 16.81
C TYR A 88 -9.32 -0.77 16.63
N THR A 89 -8.15 -1.28 17.03
CA THR A 89 -7.68 -2.62 16.73
C THR A 89 -8.68 -3.73 17.05
N GLN A 90 -9.32 -3.73 18.23
CA GLN A 90 -10.21 -4.85 18.58
C GLN A 90 -11.44 -4.91 17.66
N LEU A 91 -12.08 -3.76 17.38
CA LEU A 91 -13.24 -3.74 16.50
C LEU A 91 -12.86 -3.96 15.04
N GLY A 92 -11.82 -3.31 14.54
CA GLY A 92 -11.37 -3.48 13.17
C GLY A 92 -10.94 -4.93 12.87
N MET A 93 -10.18 -5.55 13.78
CA MET A 93 -9.77 -6.95 13.64
C MET A 93 -10.95 -7.92 13.72
N ALA A 94 -11.95 -7.64 14.57
CA ALA A 94 -13.18 -8.43 14.65
C ALA A 94 -14.04 -8.30 13.39
N ALA A 95 -14.15 -7.09 12.82
CA ALA A 95 -14.92 -6.82 11.61
C ALA A 95 -14.39 -7.58 10.38
N LEU A 96 -13.10 -7.93 10.34
CA LEU A 96 -12.49 -8.69 9.25
C LEU A 96 -12.71 -10.22 9.34
N LEU A 97 -13.32 -10.70 10.42
CA LEU A 97 -13.62 -12.12 10.65
C LEU A 97 -15.04 -12.47 10.14
N PRO A 98 -15.36 -13.76 9.91
CA PRO A 98 -16.74 -14.19 9.74
C PRO A 98 -17.54 -13.91 11.01
N HIS A 99 -18.70 -13.28 10.87
CA HIS A 99 -19.62 -13.01 11.97
C HIS A 99 -21.05 -12.84 11.44
N GLY A 100 -22.04 -13.16 12.27
CA GLY A 100 -23.42 -12.71 12.10
C GLY A 100 -23.68 -11.38 12.82
N THR A 101 -23.10 -11.24 14.02
CA THR A 101 -23.24 -10.08 14.90
C THR A 101 -21.90 -9.72 15.55
N LEU A 102 -21.68 -8.43 15.78
CA LEU A 102 -20.58 -7.90 16.60
C LEU A 102 -21.16 -7.08 17.75
N SER A 103 -20.53 -7.14 18.92
CA SER A 103 -20.87 -6.30 20.07
C SER A 103 -19.63 -5.88 20.84
N LEU A 104 -19.70 -4.71 21.48
CA LEU A 104 -18.69 -4.25 22.43
C LEU A 104 -18.87 -4.98 23.77
N ALA A 105 -17.77 -5.39 24.39
CA ALA A 105 -17.82 -6.03 25.71
C ALA A 105 -18.26 -5.05 26.80
N GLU A 106 -19.16 -5.50 27.66
CA GLU A 106 -19.77 -4.69 28.73
C GLU A 106 -18.95 -4.61 30.02
N ASP A 107 -17.77 -5.26 30.06
CA ASP A 107 -16.90 -5.37 31.23
C ASP A 107 -15.87 -4.22 31.34
N GLY A 108 -15.98 -3.20 30.48
CA GLY A 108 -15.06 -2.06 30.43
C GLY A 108 -13.70 -2.37 29.80
N SER A 109 -13.48 -3.57 29.26
CA SER A 109 -12.22 -3.93 28.60
C SER A 109 -11.99 -3.21 27.26
N GLY A 110 -13.08 -2.80 26.61
CA GLY A 110 -13.05 -2.39 25.19
C GLY A 110 -12.79 -3.56 24.24
N ASP A 111 -12.94 -4.82 24.69
CA ASP A 111 -12.84 -5.98 23.80
C ASP A 111 -14.12 -6.12 22.95
N VAL A 112 -14.04 -6.91 21.87
CA VAL A 112 -15.15 -7.14 20.94
C VAL A 112 -15.52 -8.61 20.89
N VAL A 113 -16.83 -8.85 20.92
CA VAL A 113 -17.45 -10.16 20.85
C VAL A 113 -18.09 -10.36 19.48
N SER A 114 -17.84 -11.52 18.88
CA SER A 114 -18.43 -11.97 17.62
C SER A 114 -19.27 -13.21 17.88
N ASP A 115 -20.59 -13.13 17.64
CA ASP A 115 -21.55 -14.21 17.88
C ASP A 115 -21.41 -14.87 19.27
N GLY A 116 -21.18 -14.05 20.30
CA GLY A 116 -20.97 -14.50 21.69
C GLY A 116 -19.56 -15.02 22.02
N ALA A 117 -18.65 -15.07 21.04
CA ALA A 117 -17.25 -15.46 21.24
C ALA A 117 -16.31 -14.24 21.29
N ASN A 118 -15.33 -14.26 22.19
CA ASN A 118 -14.27 -13.25 22.22
C ASN A 118 -13.40 -13.33 20.95
N THR A 119 -12.99 -12.19 20.41
CA THR A 119 -12.13 -12.06 19.21
C THR A 119 -10.66 -11.75 19.53
N LYS A 120 -10.33 -11.60 20.82
CA LYS A 120 -9.01 -11.20 21.30
C LYS A 120 -7.98 -12.33 21.15
N GLY A 121 -6.88 -12.00 20.48
CA GLY A 121 -5.74 -12.89 20.31
C GLY A 121 -5.90 -13.91 19.19
N LEU A 122 -4.75 -14.40 18.71
CA LEU A 122 -4.65 -15.19 17.48
C LEU A 122 -5.49 -16.48 17.51
N ALA A 123 -5.48 -17.20 18.64
CA ALA A 123 -6.19 -18.47 18.78
C ALA A 123 -7.72 -18.30 18.70
N ALA A 124 -8.25 -17.21 19.26
CA ALA A 124 -9.68 -16.92 19.19
C ALA A 124 -10.11 -16.59 17.75
N ARG A 125 -9.31 -15.76 17.06
CA ARG A 125 -9.52 -15.40 15.65
C ARG A 125 -9.45 -16.62 14.73
N GLU A 126 -8.49 -17.52 14.93
CA GLU A 126 -8.38 -18.78 14.19
C GLU A 126 -9.64 -19.65 14.36
N LYS A 127 -10.14 -19.77 15.59
CA LYS A 127 -11.36 -20.53 15.89
C LYS A 127 -12.58 -19.94 15.16
N ILE A 128 -12.72 -18.62 15.15
CA ILE A 128 -13.82 -17.92 14.45
C ILE A 128 -13.69 -18.12 12.93
N LEU A 129 -12.49 -17.97 12.36
CA LEU A 129 -12.23 -18.22 10.93
C LEU A 129 -12.61 -19.64 10.51
N ALA A 130 -12.26 -20.64 11.32
CA ALA A 130 -12.60 -22.03 11.05
C ALA A 130 -14.12 -22.31 11.08
N ALA A 131 -14.91 -21.45 11.72
CA ALA A 131 -16.37 -21.53 11.74
C ALA A 131 -17.05 -20.75 10.59
N GLY A 132 -16.29 -20.00 9.77
CA GLY A 132 -16.86 -19.08 8.79
C GLY A 132 -17.55 -19.74 7.59
N ARG A 133 -17.06 -20.90 7.13
CA ARG A 133 -17.72 -21.72 6.10
C ARG A 133 -17.51 -23.20 6.43
N GLU A 134 -18.59 -23.96 6.46
CA GLU A 134 -18.53 -25.40 6.72
C GLU A 134 -17.60 -26.10 5.71
N GLY A 135 -16.71 -26.94 6.21
CA GLY A 135 -15.72 -27.68 5.43
C GLY A 135 -14.43 -26.92 5.11
N ASP A 136 -14.36 -25.61 5.33
CA ASP A 136 -13.12 -24.86 5.17
C ASP A 136 -12.21 -25.04 6.40
N SER A 137 -10.92 -25.23 6.13
CA SER A 137 -9.87 -25.21 7.15
C SER A 137 -9.18 -23.85 7.16
N ALA A 138 -9.01 -23.25 8.34
CA ALA A 138 -8.39 -21.95 8.49
C ALA A 138 -7.10 -22.03 9.32
N LYS A 139 -6.20 -21.06 9.12
CA LYS A 139 -5.04 -20.83 9.98
C LYS A 139 -4.83 -19.33 10.19
N ALA A 140 -4.46 -18.94 11.39
CA ALA A 140 -4.02 -17.59 11.71
C ALA A 140 -2.56 -17.61 12.19
N LEU A 141 -1.71 -16.76 11.62
CA LEU A 141 -0.28 -16.66 11.95
C LEU A 141 0.16 -15.21 12.06
N LYS A 142 1.25 -14.96 12.79
CA LYS A 142 1.96 -13.68 12.68
C LYS A 142 2.80 -13.64 11.41
N ALA A 143 3.01 -12.45 10.88
CA ALA A 143 3.87 -12.20 9.72
C ALA A 143 5.29 -12.77 9.89
N GLU A 144 5.87 -12.62 11.08
CA GLU A 144 7.20 -13.14 11.41
C GLU A 144 7.28 -14.67 11.27
N GLU A 145 6.24 -15.39 11.72
CA GLU A 145 6.17 -16.85 11.59
C GLU A 145 6.19 -17.26 10.12
N VAL A 146 5.40 -16.60 9.27
CA VAL A 146 5.35 -16.86 7.82
C VAL A 146 6.68 -16.55 7.15
N MET A 147 7.33 -15.44 7.53
CA MET A 147 8.62 -15.06 6.97
C MET A 147 9.71 -16.08 7.28
N ASN A 148 9.69 -16.66 8.47
CA ASN A 148 10.66 -17.64 8.95
C ASN A 148 10.41 -19.08 8.46
N MET A 149 9.27 -19.37 7.83
CA MET A 149 8.97 -20.70 7.30
C MET A 149 9.93 -21.16 6.20
N ARG A 150 10.26 -22.45 6.19
CA ARG A 150 10.93 -23.09 5.07
C ARG A 150 9.95 -23.30 3.91
N ALA A 151 10.47 -23.60 2.73
CA ALA A 151 9.66 -23.75 1.52
C ALA A 151 8.69 -24.94 1.59
N ASP A 152 9.08 -26.03 2.24
CA ASP A 152 8.24 -27.21 2.49
C ASP A 152 7.12 -26.91 3.50
N GLU A 153 7.42 -26.17 4.56
CA GLU A 153 6.43 -25.71 5.55
C GLU A 153 5.37 -24.80 4.93
N GLY A 154 5.78 -23.85 4.08
CA GLY A 154 4.84 -23.01 3.33
C GLY A 154 3.93 -23.81 2.40
N LYS A 155 4.47 -24.81 1.69
CA LYS A 155 3.67 -25.69 0.83
C LYS A 155 2.71 -26.58 1.64
N ALA A 156 3.12 -27.04 2.82
CA ALA A 156 2.25 -27.76 3.74
C ALA A 156 1.10 -26.86 4.21
N LEU A 157 1.40 -25.62 4.60
CA LEU A 157 0.40 -24.62 5.00
C LEU A 157 -0.65 -24.42 3.89
N PHE A 158 -0.22 -24.27 2.63
CA PHE A 158 -1.14 -24.19 1.49
C PHE A 158 -1.95 -25.46 1.28
N ARG A 159 -1.37 -26.65 1.46
CA ARG A 159 -2.09 -27.91 1.28
C ARG A 159 -3.17 -28.09 2.34
N ASP A 160 -2.87 -27.78 3.59
CA ASP A 160 -3.66 -28.17 4.75
C ASP A 160 -4.75 -27.13 5.10
N HIS A 161 -4.60 -25.88 4.64
CA HIS A 161 -5.54 -24.78 4.91
C HIS A 161 -6.17 -24.21 3.65
N HIS A 162 -7.45 -23.85 3.73
CA HIS A 162 -8.20 -23.18 2.66
C HIS A 162 -8.13 -21.65 2.77
N ILE A 163 -8.11 -21.14 4.00
CA ILE A 163 -7.99 -19.72 4.32
C ILE A 163 -6.79 -19.54 5.26
N LEU A 164 -5.92 -18.61 4.94
CA LEU A 164 -4.81 -18.19 5.81
C LEU A 164 -4.97 -16.72 6.17
N TYR A 165 -4.98 -16.38 7.45
CA TYR A 165 -4.87 -15.00 7.93
C TYR A 165 -3.47 -14.76 8.49
N VAL A 166 -2.82 -13.68 8.05
CA VAL A 166 -1.48 -13.28 8.46
C VAL A 166 -1.56 -11.90 9.10
N TYR A 167 -1.18 -11.79 10.37
CA TYR A 167 -1.22 -10.54 11.13
C TYR A 167 0.15 -9.86 11.15
N HIS A 168 0.21 -8.63 10.65
CA HIS A 168 1.37 -7.75 10.61
C HIS A 168 1.04 -6.48 11.41
N ASN A 169 2.00 -5.92 12.17
CA ASN A 169 1.71 -4.84 13.12
C ASN A 169 2.77 -3.73 13.21
N ARG A 170 3.67 -3.61 12.23
CA ARG A 170 4.83 -2.72 12.35
C ARG A 170 4.44 -1.25 12.58
N ILE A 171 3.52 -0.69 11.79
CA ILE A 171 3.11 0.71 11.89
C ILE A 171 2.57 1.01 13.28
N ASP A 172 1.58 0.24 13.72
CA ASP A 172 0.97 0.41 15.03
C ASP A 172 1.99 0.25 16.17
N ALA A 173 2.78 -0.82 16.15
CA ALA A 173 3.77 -1.09 17.20
C ALA A 173 4.85 0.01 17.36
N ILE A 174 5.14 0.74 16.29
CA ILE A 174 6.05 1.91 16.29
C ILE A 174 5.30 3.19 16.64
N GLY A 175 4.11 3.40 16.08
CA GLY A 175 3.30 4.59 16.27
C GLY A 175 2.77 4.77 17.68
N ASP A 176 2.32 3.69 18.33
CA ASP A 176 1.62 3.79 19.61
C ASP A 176 2.54 4.09 20.81
N LYS A 177 3.85 4.00 20.62
CA LYS A 177 4.85 4.26 21.67
C LYS A 177 5.43 5.65 21.52
N LEU A 178 5.33 6.44 22.59
CA LEU A 178 5.92 7.79 22.68
C LEU A 178 7.40 7.83 22.26
N GLN A 179 8.17 6.78 22.55
CA GLN A 179 9.62 6.72 22.25
C GLN A 179 9.93 6.47 20.78
N THR A 180 8.97 5.96 19.98
CA THR A 180 9.19 5.57 18.59
C THR A 180 8.23 6.22 17.61
N GLU A 181 7.20 6.94 18.07
CA GLU A 181 6.18 7.56 17.20
C GLU A 181 6.75 8.54 16.17
N GLU A 182 7.96 9.06 16.37
CA GLU A 182 8.66 9.90 15.38
C GLU A 182 9.14 9.12 14.14
N GLN A 183 9.38 7.81 14.28
CA GLN A 183 9.89 6.90 13.23
C GLN A 183 8.78 6.35 12.33
N LEU A 184 7.56 6.87 12.47
CA LEU A 184 6.41 6.39 11.73
C LEU A 184 6.57 6.47 10.19
N PRO A 185 7.20 7.51 9.60
CA PRO A 185 7.46 7.53 8.17
C PRO A 185 8.33 6.35 7.71
N GLU A 186 9.41 6.04 8.45
CA GLU A 186 10.26 4.89 8.18
C GLU A 186 9.50 3.57 8.38
N ALA A 187 8.68 3.48 9.43
CA ALA A 187 7.85 2.29 9.68
C ALA A 187 6.84 2.03 8.55
N ALA A 188 6.34 3.08 7.88
CA ALA A 188 5.47 2.94 6.71
C ALA A 188 6.22 2.37 5.50
N GLU A 189 7.44 2.84 5.21
CA GLU A 189 8.28 2.28 4.13
C GLU A 189 8.67 0.83 4.43
N ASP A 190 9.13 0.54 5.65
CA ASP A 190 9.46 -0.82 6.08
C ASP A 190 8.24 -1.76 5.99
N THR A 191 7.04 -1.27 6.30
CA THR A 191 5.80 -2.02 6.15
C THR A 191 5.55 -2.38 4.69
N ILE A 192 5.76 -1.45 3.76
CA ILE A 192 5.63 -1.71 2.33
C ILE A 192 6.62 -2.80 1.89
N GLU A 193 7.86 -2.75 2.37
CA GLU A 193 8.83 -3.80 2.10
C GLU A 193 8.42 -5.17 2.67
N ASP A 194 7.97 -5.20 3.94
CA ASP A 194 7.56 -6.42 4.63
C ASP A 194 6.36 -7.06 3.92
N LEU A 195 5.35 -6.28 3.53
CA LEU A 195 4.19 -6.74 2.77
C LEU A 195 4.59 -7.28 1.39
N THR A 196 5.51 -6.61 0.69
CA THR A 196 6.04 -7.07 -0.61
C THR A 196 6.77 -8.42 -0.45
N LYS A 197 7.56 -8.58 0.62
CA LYS A 197 8.26 -9.84 0.95
C LYS A 197 7.26 -10.95 1.30
N LEU A 198 6.23 -10.66 2.09
CA LEU A 198 5.16 -11.59 2.44
C LEU A 198 4.39 -12.07 1.21
N VAL A 199 4.02 -11.16 0.29
CA VAL A 199 3.38 -11.53 -0.99
C VAL A 199 4.22 -12.55 -1.75
N ARG A 200 5.53 -12.29 -1.91
CA ARG A 200 6.44 -13.23 -2.57
C ARG A 200 6.57 -14.57 -1.83
N LYS A 201 6.60 -14.54 -0.50
CA LYS A 201 6.71 -15.73 0.36
C LYS A 201 5.47 -16.63 0.21
N LEU A 202 4.28 -16.07 0.38
CA LEU A 202 2.99 -16.76 0.24
C LEU A 202 2.80 -17.32 -1.17
N THR A 203 3.18 -16.53 -2.17
CA THR A 203 3.10 -16.95 -3.56
C THR A 203 4.06 -18.09 -3.89
N SER A 204 5.26 -18.11 -3.28
CA SER A 204 6.19 -19.24 -3.38
C SER A 204 5.68 -20.51 -2.67
N ALA A 205 4.75 -20.33 -1.72
CA ALA A 205 4.00 -21.39 -1.05
C ALA A 205 2.72 -21.81 -1.81
N ASN A 206 2.48 -21.31 -3.03
CA ASN A 206 1.33 -21.57 -3.91
C ASN A 206 0.04 -20.78 -3.61
N PHE A 207 0.04 -19.84 -2.68
CA PHE A 207 -1.10 -18.92 -2.55
C PHE A 207 -1.10 -17.91 -3.70
N SER A 208 -1.97 -18.11 -4.69
CA SER A 208 -2.10 -17.22 -5.86
C SER A 208 -3.09 -16.09 -5.68
N ASN A 209 -4.00 -16.21 -4.70
CA ASN A 209 -4.97 -15.19 -4.33
C ASN A 209 -4.58 -14.63 -2.97
N ILE A 210 -4.14 -13.38 -2.94
CA ILE A 210 -3.73 -12.71 -1.71
C ILE A 210 -4.55 -11.41 -1.57
N LEU A 211 -5.11 -11.20 -0.39
CA LEU A 211 -5.76 -9.96 0.02
C LEU A 211 -4.85 -9.25 1.02
N ILE A 212 -4.70 -7.94 0.92
CA ILE A 212 -4.02 -7.11 1.93
C ILE A 212 -4.99 -6.04 2.40
N THR A 213 -5.19 -5.90 3.70
CA THR A 213 -6.07 -4.88 4.28
C THR A 213 -5.62 -4.47 5.68
N ALA A 214 -6.43 -3.67 6.36
CA ALA A 214 -6.18 -3.11 7.68
C ALA A 214 -7.41 -3.23 8.58
N ASP A 215 -7.18 -3.19 9.88
CA ASP A 215 -8.20 -2.98 10.90
C ASP A 215 -8.59 -1.50 11.04
N HIS A 216 -7.62 -0.60 10.92
CA HIS A 216 -7.83 0.84 10.84
C HIS A 216 -6.62 1.51 10.16
N GLY A 217 -6.76 2.79 9.84
CA GLY A 217 -5.64 3.68 9.55
C GLY A 217 -5.16 4.42 10.81
N PHE A 218 -4.57 5.60 10.63
CA PHE A 218 -4.07 6.43 11.73
C PHE A 218 -4.00 7.90 11.36
N LEU A 219 -4.04 8.77 12.37
CA LEU A 219 -3.62 10.16 12.23
C LEU A 219 -2.19 10.33 12.73
N TYR A 220 -1.37 11.00 11.91
CA TYR A 220 0.00 11.38 12.26
C TYR A 220 0.22 12.89 12.12
N GLN A 221 0.69 13.51 13.19
CA GLN A 221 1.11 14.90 13.22
C GLN A 221 2.54 14.98 13.75
N HIS A 222 3.47 15.42 12.89
CA HIS A 222 4.88 15.53 13.28
C HIS A 222 5.14 16.63 14.32
N ARG A 223 4.34 17.71 14.29
CA ARG A 223 4.45 18.82 15.25
C ARG A 223 3.76 18.47 16.55
N ALA A 224 4.22 19.07 17.64
CA ALA A 224 3.48 19.09 18.89
C ALA A 224 2.06 19.65 18.63
N LEU A 225 1.08 19.08 19.31
CA LEU A 225 -0.32 19.51 19.21
C LEU A 225 -0.51 20.85 19.90
N ASP A 226 -1.31 21.71 19.29
CA ASP A 226 -1.75 22.95 19.92
C ASP A 226 -2.91 22.67 20.89
N GLU A 227 -3.13 23.55 21.87
CA GLU A 227 -4.21 23.41 22.86
C GLU A 227 -5.60 23.29 22.22
N SER A 228 -5.78 23.85 21.01
CA SER A 228 -6.99 23.76 20.20
C SER A 228 -7.26 22.38 19.60
N ASP A 229 -6.26 21.50 19.52
CA ASP A 229 -6.40 20.14 18.99
C ASP A 229 -7.06 19.18 20.01
N PHE A 230 -7.32 19.66 21.23
CA PHE A 230 -7.95 18.88 22.28
C PHE A 230 -9.44 19.16 22.40
N ALA A 231 -10.23 18.10 22.55
CA ALA A 231 -11.63 18.20 22.91
C ALA A 231 -11.77 18.94 24.26
N ILE A 232 -12.60 19.98 24.27
CA ILE A 232 -12.78 20.87 25.43
C ILE A 232 -13.80 20.28 26.41
N ALA A 233 -14.80 19.54 25.92
CA ALA A 233 -15.86 18.97 26.73
C ALA A 233 -15.46 17.60 27.30
N ASP A 234 -15.77 17.37 28.58
CA ASP A 234 -15.60 16.06 29.25
C ASP A 234 -16.89 15.24 29.09
N PRO A 235 -16.84 14.07 28.42
CA PRO A 235 -18.01 13.23 28.18
C PRO A 235 -18.71 12.81 29.47
N GLN A 236 -20.04 12.78 29.45
CA GLN A 236 -20.89 12.33 30.56
C GLN A 236 -21.86 11.26 30.08
N GLY A 237 -22.39 10.46 31.00
CA GLY A 237 -23.43 9.46 30.74
C GLY A 237 -23.79 8.72 32.03
N ASP A 238 -24.70 7.76 31.95
CA ASP A 238 -25.07 6.91 33.09
C ASP A 238 -23.86 6.12 33.59
N GLU A 239 -23.06 5.60 32.67
CA GLU A 239 -21.82 4.89 32.99
C GLU A 239 -20.80 5.00 31.85
N ILE A 240 -19.56 5.37 32.18
CA ILE A 240 -18.44 5.34 31.24
C ILE A 240 -17.65 4.05 31.47
N LEU A 241 -17.65 3.17 30.46
CA LEU A 241 -17.02 1.85 30.55
C LEU A 241 -15.59 1.86 30.02
N PHE A 242 -15.35 2.58 28.93
CA PHE A 242 -14.03 2.67 28.30
C PHE A 242 -13.82 4.06 27.71
N ARG A 243 -12.60 4.58 27.81
CA ARG A 243 -12.22 5.86 27.22
C ARG A 243 -10.76 5.82 26.79
N ASN A 244 -10.49 6.31 25.59
CA ASN A 244 -9.14 6.61 25.13
C ASN A 244 -9.04 8.04 24.58
N ARG A 245 -8.05 8.32 23.74
CA ARG A 245 -7.82 9.64 23.14
C ARG A 245 -8.84 10.01 22.06
N ARG A 246 -9.50 9.03 21.43
CA ARG A 246 -10.30 9.22 20.20
C ARG A 246 -11.72 8.65 20.30
N PHE A 247 -12.10 8.00 21.39
CA PHE A 247 -13.49 7.64 21.65
C PHE A 247 -13.78 7.31 23.12
N VAL A 248 -15.08 7.30 23.45
CA VAL A 248 -15.65 6.82 24.71
C VAL A 248 -16.70 5.76 24.39
N ILE A 249 -16.74 4.69 25.19
CA ILE A 249 -17.81 3.69 25.21
C ILE A 249 -18.49 3.77 26.57
N GLY A 250 -19.82 3.76 26.60
CA GLY A 250 -20.58 3.80 27.84
C GLY A 250 -22.05 3.47 27.66
N ARG A 251 -22.82 3.62 28.74
CA ARG A 251 -24.28 3.48 28.74
C ARG A 251 -24.90 4.86 28.93
N GLY A 252 -25.92 5.19 28.15
CA GLY A 252 -26.66 6.44 28.27
C GLY A 252 -25.75 7.66 28.09
N LEU A 253 -24.86 7.63 27.10
CA LEU A 253 -23.91 8.73 26.88
C LEU A 253 -24.67 10.00 26.46
N ALA A 254 -24.39 11.11 27.13
CA ALA A 254 -25.02 12.39 26.84
C ALA A 254 -24.42 13.04 25.58
N PRO A 255 -25.23 13.76 24.78
CA PRO A 255 -24.72 14.58 23.69
C PRO A 255 -23.62 15.54 24.19
N THR A 256 -22.41 15.40 23.64
CA THR A 256 -21.23 16.13 24.10
C THR A 256 -20.73 17.06 22.98
N PRO A 257 -20.64 18.39 23.20
CA PRO A 257 -20.17 19.33 22.18
C PRO A 257 -18.80 18.95 21.61
N GLY A 258 -18.68 18.98 20.28
CA GLY A 258 -17.44 18.60 19.60
C GLY A 258 -17.21 17.09 19.49
N MET A 259 -18.23 16.27 19.78
CA MET A 259 -18.21 14.83 19.56
C MET A 259 -19.47 14.37 18.83
N LYS A 260 -19.32 13.36 17.96
CA LYS A 260 -20.42 12.64 17.35
C LYS A 260 -20.82 11.46 18.24
N HIS A 261 -22.10 11.37 18.55
CA HIS A 261 -22.72 10.26 19.25
C HIS A 261 -23.25 9.23 18.27
N PHE A 262 -23.02 7.95 18.56
CA PHE A 262 -23.66 6.82 17.91
C PHE A 262 -24.11 5.81 18.97
N ASP A 263 -25.33 5.27 18.82
CA ASP A 263 -25.70 4.04 19.52
C ASP A 263 -25.12 2.81 18.80
N ALA A 264 -25.20 1.64 19.43
CA ALA A 264 -24.68 0.40 18.85
C ALA A 264 -25.30 0.10 17.46
N ALA A 265 -26.62 0.29 17.31
CA ALA A 265 -27.32 -0.06 16.08
C ALA A 265 -26.88 0.83 14.90
N ALA A 266 -26.69 2.13 15.14
CA ALA A 266 -26.16 3.07 14.17
C ALA A 266 -24.75 2.68 13.69
N LEU A 267 -23.98 1.96 14.50
CA LEU A 267 -22.66 1.42 14.15
C LEU A 267 -22.70 0.04 13.48
N GLY A 268 -23.89 -0.53 13.29
CA GLY A 268 -24.06 -1.92 12.85
C GLY A 268 -23.62 -2.94 13.91
N LEU A 269 -23.59 -2.53 15.17
CA LEU A 269 -23.27 -3.37 16.33
C LEU A 269 -24.56 -3.78 17.07
N SER A 270 -24.45 -4.86 17.81
CA SER A 270 -25.47 -5.33 18.75
C SER A 270 -25.13 -4.94 20.19
N GLY A 271 -26.13 -4.93 21.06
CA GLY A 271 -26.00 -4.50 22.45
C GLY A 271 -26.57 -3.10 22.68
N GLY A 272 -26.33 -2.56 23.87
CA GLY A 272 -26.87 -1.26 24.31
C GLY A 272 -25.81 -0.25 24.71
N LEU A 273 -24.59 -0.38 24.20
CA LEU A 273 -23.51 0.57 24.48
C LEU A 273 -23.48 1.68 23.43
N ASP A 274 -23.29 2.90 23.91
CA ASP A 274 -23.13 4.10 23.11
C ASP A 274 -21.64 4.40 22.89
N VAL A 275 -21.35 5.12 21.80
CA VAL A 275 -20.01 5.58 21.45
C VAL A 275 -20.02 7.08 21.19
N LEU A 276 -19.09 7.80 21.82
CA LEU A 276 -18.78 9.19 21.50
C LEU A 276 -17.40 9.28 20.83
N ILE A 277 -17.34 9.96 19.69
CA ILE A 277 -16.11 10.15 18.90
C ILE A 277 -15.84 11.65 18.76
N PRO A 278 -14.67 12.19 19.16
CA PRO A 278 -14.30 13.57 18.89
C PRO A 278 -14.35 13.90 17.41
N ASN A 279 -14.88 15.08 17.10
CA ASN A 279 -15.02 15.57 15.75
C ASN A 279 -13.66 15.78 15.08
N SER A 280 -13.58 15.54 13.76
CA SER A 280 -12.39 15.80 12.94
C SER A 280 -11.13 15.13 13.54
N ILE A 281 -10.04 15.87 13.68
CA ILE A 281 -8.76 15.37 14.21
C ILE A 281 -8.61 15.56 15.73
N ASN A 282 -9.66 16.01 16.42
CA ASN A 282 -9.61 16.39 17.84
C ASN A 282 -9.39 15.22 18.78
N ARG A 283 -8.76 15.46 19.93
CA ARG A 283 -8.36 14.38 20.86
C ARG A 283 -8.79 14.69 22.28
N MET A 284 -9.25 13.69 23.01
CA MET A 284 -9.41 13.84 24.46
C MET A 284 -8.04 13.83 25.16
N ARG A 285 -7.93 14.58 26.26
CA ARG A 285 -6.70 14.63 27.07
C ARG A 285 -6.54 13.35 27.88
N VAL A 286 -5.46 12.62 27.61
CA VAL A 286 -5.06 11.43 28.37
C VAL A 286 -3.60 11.60 28.78
N LYS A 287 -3.29 11.47 30.07
CA LYS A 287 -1.92 11.67 30.60
C LYS A 287 -0.98 10.56 30.11
N GLY A 288 0.26 10.92 29.75
CA GLY A 288 1.35 9.99 29.48
C GLY A 288 1.34 9.28 28.11
N ALA A 289 0.44 9.67 27.21
CA ALA A 289 0.36 9.10 25.86
C ALA A 289 1.15 9.91 24.83
N GLY A 290 1.61 9.24 23.76
CA GLY A 290 2.13 9.89 22.55
C GLY A 290 1.13 10.90 21.99
N SER A 291 1.61 11.94 21.31
CA SER A 291 0.75 12.96 20.72
C SER A 291 0.83 13.02 19.21
N ARG A 292 1.72 12.26 18.57
CA ARG A 292 1.88 12.32 17.13
C ARG A 292 1.02 11.28 16.43
N PHE A 293 0.96 10.07 16.96
CA PHE A 293 0.13 8.98 16.44
C PHE A 293 -1.12 8.73 17.29
N VAL A 294 -2.29 8.70 16.64
CA VAL A 294 -3.56 8.26 17.24
C VAL A 294 -4.41 7.51 16.23
N HIS A 295 -5.29 6.68 16.75
CA HIS A 295 -6.37 6.02 16.03
C HIS A 295 -7.61 5.89 16.95
N GLY A 296 -8.74 5.48 16.39
CA GLY A 296 -10.00 5.28 17.10
C GLY A 296 -11.08 6.31 16.76
N GLY A 297 -10.76 7.31 15.93
CA GLY A 297 -11.69 8.35 15.51
C GLY A 297 -12.45 8.03 14.22
N ALA A 298 -12.96 9.07 13.59
CA ALA A 298 -13.69 8.99 12.33
C ALA A 298 -13.02 9.80 11.20
N SER A 299 -11.74 10.17 11.35
CA SER A 299 -11.02 10.91 10.31
C SER A 299 -10.80 10.07 9.06
N LEU A 300 -10.71 10.70 7.88
CA LEU A 300 -10.51 9.98 6.62
C LEU A 300 -9.25 9.10 6.64
N GLN A 301 -8.19 9.56 7.31
CA GLN A 301 -6.94 8.83 7.45
C GLN A 301 -7.06 7.58 8.32
N GLU A 302 -8.02 7.55 9.25
CA GLU A 302 -8.30 6.38 10.09
C GLU A 302 -9.32 5.43 9.44
N ILE A 303 -10.31 5.96 8.72
CA ILE A 303 -11.47 5.19 8.28
C ILE A 303 -11.39 4.67 6.84
N VAL A 304 -10.62 5.31 5.97
CA VAL A 304 -10.40 4.80 4.61
C VAL A 304 -9.22 3.85 4.65
N ILE A 305 -9.51 2.55 4.59
CA ILE A 305 -8.52 1.48 4.64
C ILE A 305 -8.40 0.80 3.27
N PRO A 306 -7.21 0.29 2.91
CA PRO A 306 -6.99 -0.35 1.62
C PRO A 306 -7.53 -1.78 1.61
N VAL A 307 -8.06 -2.21 0.46
CA VAL A 307 -8.21 -3.62 0.09
C VAL A 307 -7.41 -3.83 -1.18
N ILE A 308 -6.23 -4.44 -1.06
CA ILE A 308 -5.38 -4.80 -2.19
C ILE A 308 -5.66 -6.25 -2.55
N ARG A 309 -6.14 -6.50 -3.78
CA ARG A 309 -6.26 -7.83 -4.36
C ARG A 309 -5.02 -8.10 -5.20
N VAL A 310 -4.21 -9.08 -4.81
CA VAL A 310 -2.98 -9.45 -5.52
C VAL A 310 -3.19 -10.80 -6.22
N GLY A 311 -2.88 -10.83 -7.51
CA GLY A 311 -2.88 -12.02 -8.34
C GLY A 311 -1.50 -12.30 -8.92
N LYS A 312 -1.08 -13.58 -8.91
CA LYS A 312 0.11 -14.01 -9.67
C LYS A 312 -0.28 -14.46 -11.07
N GLN A 313 0.33 -13.85 -12.07
CA GLN A 313 0.25 -14.22 -13.48
C GLN A 313 1.26 -15.33 -13.83
N ARG A 314 1.05 -15.98 -14.99
CA ARG A 314 1.91 -17.08 -15.46
C ARG A 314 3.09 -16.58 -16.28
N GLU A 315 2.87 -15.54 -17.07
CA GLU A 315 3.85 -14.98 -18.01
C GLU A 315 4.66 -13.87 -17.35
N THR A 316 5.91 -13.72 -17.79
CA THR A 316 6.76 -12.59 -17.43
C THR A 316 6.22 -11.34 -18.10
N ASP A 317 6.02 -10.30 -17.32
CA ASP A 317 5.35 -9.06 -17.74
C ASP A 317 6.18 -7.82 -17.45
N VAL A 318 7.43 -7.99 -16.99
CA VAL A 318 8.38 -6.90 -16.78
C VAL A 318 9.41 -6.84 -17.92
N GLY A 319 9.63 -5.65 -18.44
CA GLY A 319 10.64 -5.32 -19.45
C GLY A 319 11.43 -4.06 -19.10
N GLN A 320 12.32 -3.67 -20.00
CA GLN A 320 12.97 -2.36 -20.02
C GLN A 320 12.50 -1.61 -21.26
N VAL A 321 12.45 -0.28 -21.18
CA VAL A 321 12.10 0.56 -22.32
C VAL A 321 13.05 0.33 -23.50
N ASP A 322 12.50 0.26 -24.69
CA ASP A 322 13.28 0.15 -25.94
C ASP A 322 13.57 1.54 -26.49
N VAL A 323 14.75 1.70 -27.09
CA VAL A 323 15.28 2.97 -27.59
C VAL A 323 15.64 2.84 -29.06
N GLN A 324 15.11 3.76 -29.86
CA GLN A 324 15.37 3.85 -31.31
C GLN A 324 16.18 5.09 -31.65
N ILE A 325 16.96 4.99 -32.73
CA ILE A 325 17.76 6.10 -33.27
C ILE A 325 17.01 6.68 -34.46
N PHE A 326 16.76 7.99 -34.45
CA PHE A 326 16.27 8.75 -35.59
C PHE A 326 17.33 9.72 -36.09
N VAL A 327 17.65 9.62 -37.37
CA VAL A 327 18.56 10.53 -38.05
C VAL A 327 17.74 11.45 -38.94
N SER A 328 17.94 12.77 -38.78
CA SER A 328 17.33 13.76 -39.67
C SER A 328 18.17 13.90 -40.93
N GLY A 329 17.62 13.55 -42.10
CA GLY A 329 18.26 13.78 -43.40
C GLY A 329 18.89 12.53 -44.02
N ARG A 330 20.04 12.69 -44.69
CA ARG A 330 20.78 11.56 -45.30
C ARG A 330 21.65 10.89 -44.24
N ASN A 331 21.80 9.57 -44.36
CA ASN A 331 22.81 8.81 -43.64
C ASN A 331 24.18 9.16 -44.24
N LEU A 332 24.71 10.33 -43.86
CA LEU A 332 26.01 10.84 -44.27
C LEU A 332 26.49 11.85 -43.24
N ILE A 333 27.69 11.65 -42.70
CA ILE A 333 28.34 12.62 -41.82
C ILE A 333 29.29 13.49 -42.65
N SER A 334 28.93 14.76 -42.85
CA SER A 334 29.70 15.70 -43.67
C SER A 334 30.32 16.85 -42.87
N SER A 335 30.22 16.82 -41.54
CA SER A 335 30.74 17.87 -40.65
C SER A 335 31.30 17.26 -39.38
N GLY A 336 32.11 18.01 -38.63
CA GLY A 336 32.68 17.55 -37.35
C GLY A 336 31.66 17.32 -36.23
N GLN A 337 30.36 17.45 -36.51
CA GLN A 337 29.28 17.20 -35.57
C GLN A 337 28.10 16.52 -36.28
N THR A 338 27.44 15.59 -35.58
CA THR A 338 26.29 14.85 -36.09
C THR A 338 25.17 14.88 -35.07
N ALA A 339 23.99 15.34 -35.49
CA ALA A 339 22.81 15.38 -34.65
C ALA A 339 21.90 14.18 -34.95
N VAL A 340 21.37 13.57 -33.90
CA VAL A 340 20.37 12.50 -33.94
C VAL A 340 19.30 12.77 -32.88
N THR A 341 18.17 12.11 -33.00
CA THR A 341 17.16 12.06 -31.93
C THR A 341 17.06 10.62 -31.46
N LEU A 342 17.21 10.39 -30.16
CA LEU A 342 16.96 9.10 -29.55
C LEU A 342 15.54 9.07 -29.01
N TYR A 343 14.79 8.01 -29.26
CA TYR A 343 13.39 7.92 -28.89
C TYR A 343 13.14 6.73 -27.98
N GLN A 344 12.61 6.99 -26.79
CA GLN A 344 12.14 5.95 -25.89
C GLN A 344 10.73 5.51 -26.30
N THR A 345 10.64 4.30 -26.84
CA THR A 345 9.44 3.82 -27.55
C THR A 345 8.23 3.64 -26.64
N GLN A 346 8.44 3.10 -25.44
CA GLN A 346 7.40 2.96 -24.39
C GLN A 346 7.70 3.90 -23.21
N PRO A 347 6.69 4.44 -22.51
CA PRO A 347 6.89 5.13 -21.24
C PRO A 347 7.36 4.16 -20.14
N VAL A 348 8.13 4.68 -19.19
CA VAL A 348 8.44 3.97 -17.95
C VAL A 348 7.18 3.82 -17.11
N SER A 349 6.95 2.59 -16.64
CA SER A 349 5.84 2.21 -15.79
C SER A 349 6.32 1.25 -14.71
N GLU A 350 5.41 0.69 -13.93
CA GLU A 350 5.72 -0.39 -12.98
C GLU A 350 6.31 -1.61 -13.69
N LYS A 351 5.86 -1.87 -14.93
CA LYS A 351 6.25 -3.02 -15.75
C LYS A 351 7.38 -2.71 -16.74
N MET A 352 7.54 -1.44 -17.12
CA MET A 352 8.57 -1.01 -18.05
C MET A 352 9.63 -0.20 -17.32
N ARG A 353 10.79 -0.81 -17.07
CA ARG A 353 11.88 -0.19 -16.31
C ARG A 353 12.71 0.77 -17.18
N PRO A 354 13.35 1.78 -16.55
CA PRO A 354 14.34 2.61 -17.22
C PRO A 354 15.49 1.80 -17.82
N ARG A 355 16.13 2.38 -18.84
CA ARG A 355 17.29 1.78 -19.52
C ARG A 355 18.43 2.79 -19.64
N GLU A 356 19.62 2.39 -19.19
CA GLU A 356 20.84 3.20 -19.32
C GLU A 356 21.62 2.70 -20.54
N LEU A 357 21.95 3.60 -21.46
CA LEU A 357 22.72 3.30 -22.66
C LEU A 357 23.91 4.23 -22.80
N VAL A 358 24.96 3.69 -23.40
CA VAL A 358 26.15 4.43 -23.80
C VAL A 358 26.12 4.60 -25.32
N ALA A 359 26.14 5.85 -25.77
CA ALA A 359 26.04 6.21 -27.18
C ALA A 359 27.37 6.73 -27.71
N GLY A 360 27.81 6.25 -28.86
CA GLY A 360 29.00 6.74 -29.56
C GLY A 360 29.04 6.31 -31.02
N ILE A 361 29.86 6.98 -31.83
CA ILE A 361 30.07 6.65 -33.24
C ILE A 361 31.38 5.89 -33.40
N TYR A 362 31.33 4.71 -33.99
CA TYR A 362 32.45 3.79 -34.15
C TYR A 362 32.74 3.55 -35.62
N ALA A 363 34.01 3.41 -35.96
CA ALA A 363 34.42 2.83 -37.23
C ALA A 363 34.14 1.32 -37.28
N SER A 364 34.20 0.74 -38.48
CA SER A 364 33.97 -0.69 -38.69
C SER A 364 34.96 -1.61 -37.94
N ASP A 365 36.13 -1.08 -37.57
CA ASP A 365 37.13 -1.78 -36.74
C ASP A 365 36.92 -1.63 -35.23
N GLY A 366 35.86 -0.93 -34.81
CA GLY A 366 35.51 -0.68 -33.41
C GLY A 366 36.15 0.57 -32.81
N THR A 367 36.94 1.35 -33.56
CA THR A 367 37.52 2.61 -33.08
C THR A 367 36.43 3.64 -32.80
N LEU A 368 36.36 4.18 -31.58
CA LEU A 368 35.48 5.31 -31.26
C LEU A 368 35.99 6.58 -31.96
N ILE A 369 35.14 7.20 -32.77
CA ILE A 369 35.48 8.40 -33.54
C ILE A 369 34.73 9.65 -33.08
N SER A 370 33.85 9.58 -32.09
CA SER A 370 33.16 10.71 -31.46
C SER A 370 33.43 10.81 -29.96
N ASP A 371 32.87 11.83 -29.30
CA ASP A 371 32.57 11.75 -27.87
C ASP A 371 31.56 10.62 -27.57
N GLU A 372 31.53 10.20 -26.30
CA GLU A 372 30.67 9.14 -25.80
C GLU A 372 29.74 9.71 -24.73
N HIS A 373 28.47 9.32 -24.76
CA HIS A 373 27.46 9.80 -23.82
C HIS A 373 26.79 8.64 -23.08
N THR A 374 26.79 8.69 -21.75
CA THR A 374 25.94 7.84 -20.91
C THR A 374 24.60 8.52 -20.72
N LEU A 375 23.52 7.83 -21.10
CA LEU A 375 22.18 8.38 -21.22
C LEU A 375 21.18 7.53 -20.45
N MET A 376 20.31 8.19 -19.68
CA MET A 376 19.22 7.54 -18.96
C MET A 376 17.91 7.75 -19.72
N PHE A 377 17.25 6.65 -20.09
CA PHE A 377 15.91 6.64 -20.66
C PHE A 377 14.91 6.24 -19.58
N ASP A 378 14.33 7.24 -18.91
CA ASP A 378 13.37 7.09 -17.81
C ASP A 378 12.06 7.88 -17.99
N PHE A 379 11.76 8.32 -19.22
CA PHE A 379 10.60 9.16 -19.50
C PHE A 379 9.29 8.42 -19.20
N ARG A 380 8.37 9.06 -18.47
CA ARG A 380 7.09 8.48 -18.06
C ARG A 380 5.88 8.96 -18.87
N SER A 381 6.07 9.97 -19.72
CA SER A 381 4.97 10.57 -20.47
C SER A 381 4.41 9.61 -21.52
N GLU A 382 3.08 9.51 -21.64
CA GLU A 382 2.40 8.80 -22.72
C GLU A 382 2.56 9.52 -24.08
N ASN A 383 2.85 10.83 -24.07
CA ASN A 383 3.09 11.61 -25.27
C ASN A 383 4.45 11.25 -25.88
N ALA A 384 4.46 10.69 -27.10
CA ALA A 384 5.67 10.25 -27.78
C ALA A 384 6.72 11.36 -27.95
N ARG A 385 6.29 12.60 -28.20
CA ARG A 385 7.22 13.74 -28.39
C ARG A 385 7.99 14.11 -27.12
N GLU A 386 7.41 13.86 -25.96
CA GLU A 386 8.06 14.11 -24.66
C GLU A 386 9.04 12.98 -24.28
N ARG A 387 9.16 11.95 -25.12
CA ARG A 387 10.11 10.83 -24.99
C ARG A 387 11.22 10.86 -26.04
N GLU A 388 11.35 11.98 -26.75
CA GLU A 388 12.45 12.25 -27.67
C GLU A 388 13.60 12.96 -26.93
N MET A 389 14.82 12.47 -27.15
CA MET A 389 16.05 13.03 -26.61
C MET A 389 16.97 13.42 -27.79
N PRO A 390 16.93 14.70 -28.23
CA PRO A 390 17.89 15.21 -29.19
C PRO A 390 19.31 15.12 -28.64
N LEU A 391 20.22 14.56 -29.42
CA LEU A 391 21.61 14.37 -29.06
C LEU A 391 22.51 14.78 -30.20
N LYS A 392 23.68 15.31 -29.86
CA LYS A 392 24.67 15.75 -30.84
C LYS A 392 26.04 15.21 -30.46
N PHE A 393 26.62 14.46 -31.38
CA PHE A 393 27.97 13.93 -31.28
C PHE A 393 28.97 14.91 -31.87
N LEU A 394 30.11 15.05 -31.21
CA LEU A 394 31.28 15.76 -31.72
C LEU A 394 32.31 14.73 -32.19
N LEU A 395 32.70 14.81 -33.46
CA LEU A 395 33.73 13.94 -34.00
C LEU A 395 35.11 14.33 -33.44
N SER A 396 35.86 13.32 -33.06
CA SER A 396 37.28 13.44 -32.70
C SER A 396 38.16 13.54 -33.94
N ARG A 397 39.44 13.90 -33.78
CA ARG A 397 40.41 13.90 -34.88
C ARG A 397 40.64 12.53 -35.50
N GLU A 398 40.37 11.44 -34.77
CA GLU A 398 40.50 10.09 -35.33
C GLU A 398 39.51 9.84 -36.49
N ALA A 399 38.39 10.56 -36.53
CA ALA A 399 37.40 10.44 -37.61
C ALA A 399 37.99 10.71 -39.00
N ASP A 400 39.01 11.58 -39.12
CA ASP A 400 39.64 11.93 -40.40
C ASP A 400 40.23 10.71 -41.13
N ARG A 401 40.64 9.68 -40.37
CA ARG A 401 41.21 8.42 -40.91
C ARG A 401 40.16 7.53 -41.56
N PHE A 402 38.89 7.75 -41.26
CA PHE A 402 37.75 6.95 -41.72
C PHE A 402 36.88 7.70 -42.74
N ASN A 403 37.39 8.78 -43.32
CA ASN A 403 36.69 9.50 -44.40
C ASN A 403 36.37 8.58 -45.59
N ASN A 404 35.14 8.71 -46.11
CA ASN A 404 34.58 7.85 -47.17
C ASN A 404 34.43 6.36 -46.78
N GLN A 405 34.30 6.06 -45.49
CA GLN A 405 34.00 4.71 -45.00
C GLN A 405 32.71 4.70 -44.20
N ASP A 406 32.06 3.54 -44.13
CA ASP A 406 30.89 3.32 -43.29
C ASP A 406 31.28 3.42 -41.80
N VAL A 407 30.50 4.19 -41.05
CA VAL A 407 30.62 4.30 -39.59
C VAL A 407 29.27 4.02 -38.93
N ILE A 408 29.30 3.63 -37.66
CA ILE A 408 28.14 3.11 -36.94
C ILE A 408 27.97 3.90 -35.65
N LEU A 409 26.85 4.62 -35.53
CA LEU A 409 26.36 5.04 -34.23
C LEU A 409 25.81 3.81 -33.52
N SER A 410 26.38 3.47 -32.37
CA SER A 410 25.87 2.39 -31.51
C SER A 410 25.37 2.94 -30.18
N LEU A 411 24.16 2.53 -29.80
CA LEU A 411 23.67 2.58 -28.43
C LEU A 411 23.99 1.23 -27.80
N ARG A 412 24.73 1.24 -26.70
CA ARG A 412 25.24 0.03 -26.06
C ARG A 412 24.78 -0.05 -24.61
N GLU A 413 24.36 -1.23 -24.18
CA GLU A 413 23.97 -1.49 -22.79
C GLU A 413 25.08 -2.26 -22.08
N ARG A 414 25.33 -1.90 -20.82
CA ARG A 414 26.31 -2.60 -19.99
C ARG A 414 25.75 -3.96 -19.58
N VAL A 415 26.51 -5.04 -19.80
CA VAL A 415 26.09 -6.39 -19.44
C VAL A 415 26.24 -6.58 -17.92
N GLY A 416 25.13 -6.43 -17.19
CA GLY A 416 25.09 -6.55 -15.74
C GLY A 416 26.05 -5.57 -15.05
N LYS A 417 26.90 -6.07 -14.15
CA LYS A 417 27.93 -5.26 -13.45
C LYS A 417 29.34 -5.36 -14.09
N THR A 418 29.45 -5.95 -15.29
CA THR A 418 30.75 -6.19 -15.95
C THR A 418 31.27 -4.95 -16.67
N SER A 419 32.48 -4.94 -17.22
CA SER A 419 32.95 -3.87 -18.13
C SER A 419 32.56 -4.13 -19.60
N VAL A 420 31.74 -5.15 -19.85
CA VAL A 420 31.34 -5.56 -21.20
C VAL A 420 30.06 -4.84 -21.60
N TYR A 421 30.00 -4.41 -22.85
CA TYR A 421 28.84 -3.78 -23.46
C TYR A 421 28.29 -4.66 -24.58
N GLN A 422 26.98 -4.65 -24.75
CA GLN A 422 26.27 -5.26 -25.86
C GLN A 422 25.54 -4.18 -26.66
N ASP A 423 25.47 -4.32 -27.97
CA ASP A 423 24.72 -3.38 -28.81
C ASP A 423 23.21 -3.52 -28.53
N HIS A 424 22.56 -2.39 -28.29
CA HIS A 424 21.12 -2.26 -28.13
C HIS A 424 20.46 -1.86 -29.46
N ALA A 425 20.94 -0.77 -30.07
CA ALA A 425 20.49 -0.28 -31.36
C ALA A 425 21.64 0.37 -32.11
N THR A 426 21.67 0.22 -33.43
CA THR A 426 22.74 0.77 -34.27
C THR A 426 22.17 1.50 -35.47
N GLN A 427 22.86 2.56 -35.91
CA GLN A 427 22.55 3.28 -37.13
C GLN A 427 23.83 3.49 -37.94
N ARG A 428 23.81 3.08 -39.21
CA ARG A 428 24.93 3.27 -40.13
C ARG A 428 24.83 4.63 -40.83
N PHE A 429 25.97 5.30 -40.96
CA PHE A 429 26.15 6.56 -41.68
C PHE A 429 27.11 6.40 -42.86
#